data_AF-A0A8B7PJL9-F1
#
_entry.id   AF-A0A8B7PJL9-F1
#
_cell.length_a   1.000
_cell.length_b   1.000
_cell.length_c   1.000
_cell.angle_alpha   90.00
_cell.angle_beta   90.00
_cell.angle_gamma   90.00
#
_symmetry.space_group_name_H-M   'P 1'
#
loop_
_entity.id
_entity.type
_entity.pdbx_description
1 polymer ?
#
loop_
_entity_poly.entity_id
_entity_poly.type
_entity_poly.pdbx_seq_one_letter_code
_entity_poly.pdbx_strand_id
1 'polypeptide(L)'
;MDKNKLNKILGETLLAMLAVFLVVLFLQLLSLTRKPVAVTCSKQVCLKKFLDGPPAYNDEYMAKFLRNKYIVPPSSGPLTLANYKPYDEKVFNQTQQYIYDYFKDKRNGRFLVLGAGDGEYADVTLELERRQGWTGMLIEPLPQLNKLLRQKNRNAEIFTGCVSPYTYPTQVHCVSPYTYPTQVHCVSPYTYPT
;
A
#
# COMPACT_ATOMS: atom_id res chain seq x y z
N MET A 1 49.18 -51.91 -16.73
CA MET A 1 48.82 -50.55 -17.18
C MET A 1 49.99 -49.63 -16.86
N ASP A 2 50.50 -48.88 -17.84
CA ASP A 2 51.65 -47.98 -17.67
C ASP A 2 51.33 -46.87 -16.65
N LYS A 3 52.22 -46.64 -15.67
CA LYS A 3 52.08 -45.61 -14.63
C LYS A 3 51.90 -44.22 -15.24
N ASN A 4 52.57 -43.94 -16.36
CA ASN A 4 52.44 -42.66 -17.06
C ASN A 4 51.05 -42.50 -17.69
N LYS A 5 50.49 -43.60 -18.22
CA LYS A 5 49.13 -43.63 -18.78
C LYS A 5 48.08 -43.48 -17.68
N LEU A 6 48.27 -44.12 -16.53
CA LEU A 6 47.39 -43.99 -15.36
C LEU A 6 47.40 -42.56 -14.79
N ASN A 7 48.58 -41.96 -14.62
CA ASN A 7 48.69 -40.58 -14.13
C ASN A 7 48.07 -39.56 -15.09
N LYS A 8 48.19 -39.79 -16.41
CA LYS A 8 47.53 -38.97 -17.42
C LYS A 8 46.01 -39.05 -17.32
N ILE A 9 45.45 -40.26 -17.22
CA ILE A 9 44.00 -40.47 -17.05
C ILE A 9 43.52 -39.82 -15.75
N LEU A 10 44.24 -40.02 -14.64
CA LEU A 10 43.91 -39.42 -13.35
C LEU A 10 43.91 -37.88 -13.43
N GLY A 11 44.92 -37.29 -14.08
CA GLY A 11 45.00 -35.85 -14.31
C GLY A 11 43.85 -35.30 -15.14
N GLU A 12 43.50 -35.96 -16.25
CA GLU A 12 42.38 -35.57 -17.11
C GLU A 12 41.04 -35.68 -16.36
N THR A 13 40.83 -36.73 -15.57
CA THR A 13 39.61 -36.88 -14.75
C THR A 13 39.51 -35.82 -13.66
N LEU A 14 40.61 -35.47 -12.98
CA LEU A 14 40.63 -34.42 -11.96
C LEU A 14 40.34 -33.05 -12.58
N LEU A 15 40.90 -32.76 -13.76
CA LEU A 15 40.64 -31.51 -14.48
C LEU A 15 39.16 -31.40 -14.89
N ALA A 16 38.57 -32.50 -15.36
CA ALA A 16 37.16 -32.56 -15.72
C ALA A 16 36.26 -32.33 -14.48
N MET A 17 36.56 -32.96 -13.35
CA MET A 17 35.82 -32.75 -12.10
C MET A 17 35.92 -31.30 -11.62
N LEU A 18 37.11 -30.69 -11.68
CA LEU A 18 37.30 -29.29 -11.32
C LEU A 18 36.52 -28.35 -12.25
N ALA A 19 36.51 -28.62 -13.56
CA ALA A 19 35.74 -27.83 -14.52
C ALA A 19 34.23 -27.90 -14.22
N VAL A 20 33.69 -29.09 -13.94
CA VAL A 20 32.28 -29.27 -13.55
C VAL A 20 31.98 -28.50 -12.26
N PHE A 21 32.85 -28.58 -11.25
CA PHE A 21 32.68 -27.85 -10.00
C PHE A 21 32.64 -26.34 -10.21
N LEU A 22 33.55 -25.80 -11.03
CA LEU A 22 33.59 -24.37 -11.35
C LEU A 22 32.33 -23.91 -12.10
N VAL A 23 31.81 -24.74 -13.02
CA VAL A 23 30.54 -24.46 -13.70
C VAL A 23 29.37 -24.42 -12.71
N VAL A 24 29.28 -25.38 -11.80
CA VAL A 24 28.23 -25.40 -10.77
C VAL A 24 28.34 -24.18 -9.85
N LEU A 25 29.53 -23.86 -9.37
CA LEU A 25 29.77 -22.69 -8.52
C LEU A 25 29.39 -21.39 -9.25
N PHE A 26 29.75 -21.26 -10.52
CA PHE A 26 29.37 -20.11 -11.34
C PHE A 26 27.85 -20.00 -11.50
N LEU A 27 27.15 -21.11 -11.75
CA LEU A 27 25.69 -21.14 -11.80
C LEU A 27 25.03 -20.75 -10.47
N GLN A 28 25.60 -21.19 -9.34
CA GLN A 28 25.15 -20.80 -8.01
C GLN A 28 25.35 -19.29 -7.76
N LEU A 29 26.51 -18.74 -8.12
CA LEU A 29 26.78 -17.30 -8.02
C LEU A 29 25.87 -16.46 -8.94
N LEU A 30 25.58 -16.94 -10.14
CA LEU A 30 24.58 -16.33 -11.03
C LEU A 30 23.17 -16.37 -10.45
N SER A 31 22.80 -17.42 -9.71
CA SER A 31 21.49 -17.51 -9.06
C SER A 31 21.31 -16.47 -7.94
N LEU A 32 22.39 -16.10 -7.25
CA LEU A 32 22.40 -15.07 -6.20
C LEU A 32 22.24 -13.65 -6.76
N THR A 33 22.68 -13.41 -8.00
CA THR A 33 22.52 -12.10 -8.67
C THR A 33 21.20 -11.96 -9.42
N ARG A 34 20.52 -13.07 -9.71
CA ARG A 34 19.14 -13.04 -10.22
C ARG A 34 18.21 -12.67 -9.07
N LYS A 35 17.70 -11.43 -9.11
CA LYS A 35 16.47 -11.09 -8.39
C LYS A 35 15.40 -12.12 -8.80
N PRO A 36 14.59 -12.65 -7.87
CA PRO A 36 13.50 -13.53 -8.25
C PRO A 36 12.70 -12.81 -9.33
N VAL A 37 12.60 -13.43 -10.51
CA VAL A 37 11.68 -12.98 -11.55
C VAL A 37 10.35 -12.85 -10.82
N ALA A 38 9.77 -11.64 -10.80
CA ALA A 38 8.48 -11.39 -10.17
C ALA A 38 7.58 -12.55 -10.58
N VAL A 39 7.26 -13.45 -9.64
CA VAL A 39 6.63 -14.73 -9.99
C VAL A 39 5.35 -14.35 -10.71
N THR A 40 5.38 -14.51 -12.03
CA THR A 40 4.23 -14.30 -12.88
C THR A 40 3.24 -15.31 -12.39
N CYS A 41 2.11 -14.83 -11.87
CA CYS A 41 1.11 -15.68 -11.28
C CYS A 41 0.64 -16.65 -12.38
N SER A 42 1.18 -17.87 -12.38
CA SER A 42 0.75 -18.91 -13.31
C SER A 42 -0.65 -19.33 -12.88
N LYS A 43 -1.48 -19.81 -13.82
CA LYS A 43 -2.88 -20.19 -13.54
C LYS A 43 -3.00 -21.11 -12.31
N GLN A 44 -2.05 -22.02 -12.10
CA GLN A 44 -1.99 -22.92 -10.95
C GLN A 44 -1.60 -22.21 -9.64
N VAL A 45 -0.61 -21.29 -9.68
CA VAL A 45 -0.20 -20.50 -8.50
C VAL A 45 -1.34 -19.56 -8.05
N CYS A 46 -2.02 -18.91 -8.99
CA CYS A 46 -3.17 -18.07 -8.68
C CYS A 46 -4.34 -18.88 -8.12
N LEU A 47 -4.63 -20.04 -8.74
CA LEU A 47 -5.71 -20.92 -8.28
C LEU A 47 -5.43 -21.43 -6.87
N LYS A 48 -4.19 -21.88 -6.59
CA LYS A 48 -3.82 -22.29 -5.23
C LYS A 48 -3.99 -21.14 -4.23
N LYS A 49 -3.50 -19.95 -4.55
CA LYS A 49 -3.68 -18.76 -3.68
C LYS A 49 -5.15 -18.43 -3.44
N PHE A 50 -6.00 -18.56 -4.46
CA PHE A 50 -7.44 -18.35 -4.33
C PHE A 50 -8.09 -19.41 -3.41
N LEU A 51 -7.67 -20.67 -3.53
CA LEU A 51 -8.17 -21.77 -2.69
C LEU A 51 -7.68 -21.69 -1.24
N ASP A 52 -6.50 -21.09 -1.00
CA ASP A 52 -5.95 -20.86 0.35
C ASP A 52 -6.77 -19.79 1.15
N GLY A 53 -7.72 -19.11 0.50
CA GLY A 53 -8.61 -18.12 1.12
C GLY A 53 -8.22 -16.66 0.78
N PRO A 54 -8.82 -15.66 1.46
CA PRO A 54 -8.46 -14.27 1.21
C PRO A 54 -6.99 -14.02 1.57
N PRO A 55 -6.29 -13.17 0.81
CA PRO A 55 -4.89 -12.87 1.10
C PRO A 55 -4.77 -12.25 2.50
N ALA A 56 -3.68 -12.55 3.21
CA ALA A 56 -3.36 -11.89 4.47
C ALA A 56 -3.16 -10.38 4.24
N TYR A 57 -3.37 -9.57 5.28
CA TYR A 57 -3.21 -8.11 5.23
C TYR A 57 -1.82 -7.65 4.74
N ASN A 58 -0.79 -8.49 4.88
CA ASN A 58 0.59 -8.23 4.50
C ASN A 58 1.02 -8.95 3.20
N ASP A 59 0.09 -9.51 2.40
CA ASP A 59 0.44 -10.12 1.12
C ASP A 59 0.96 -9.06 0.12
N GLU A 60 2.14 -9.32 -0.44
CA GLU A 60 2.83 -8.37 -1.33
C GLU A 60 2.08 -8.13 -2.65
N TYR A 61 1.39 -9.14 -3.18
CA TYR A 61 0.60 -9.00 -4.40
C TYR A 61 -0.64 -8.15 -4.15
N MET A 62 -1.27 -8.31 -2.98
CA MET A 62 -2.36 -7.45 -2.55
C MET A 62 -1.87 -6.00 -2.40
N ALA A 63 -0.74 -5.78 -1.71
CA ALA A 63 -0.16 -4.45 -1.58
C ALA A 63 0.15 -3.82 -2.95
N LYS A 64 0.69 -4.59 -3.91
CA LYS A 64 0.94 -4.14 -5.29
C LYS A 64 -0.35 -3.83 -6.04
N PHE A 65 -1.36 -4.68 -5.91
CA PHE A 65 -2.67 -4.48 -6.51
C PHE A 65 -3.33 -3.20 -6.00
N LEU A 66 -3.33 -2.97 -4.68
CA LEU A 66 -3.86 -1.76 -4.05
C LEU A 66 -3.13 -0.51 -4.53
N ARG A 67 -1.79 -0.51 -4.52
CA ARG A 67 -0.97 0.61 -5.01
C ARG A 67 -1.29 0.98 -6.46
N ASN A 68 -1.53 -0.02 -7.31
CA ASN A 68 -1.74 0.20 -8.74
C ASN A 68 -3.19 0.57 -9.10
N LYS A 69 -4.17 0.21 -8.26
CA LYS A 69 -5.59 0.32 -8.61
C LYS A 69 -6.40 1.25 -7.71
N TYR A 70 -6.01 1.39 -6.45
CA TYR A 70 -6.81 2.07 -5.44
C TYR A 70 -6.11 3.25 -4.77
N ILE A 71 -4.78 3.36 -4.88
CA ILE A 71 -4.01 4.48 -4.38
C ILE A 71 -3.69 5.42 -5.54
N VAL A 72 -3.92 6.71 -5.33
CA VAL A 72 -3.42 7.78 -6.18
C VAL A 72 -2.33 8.54 -5.44
N PRO A 73 -1.21 8.83 -6.12
CA PRO A 73 -0.09 9.53 -5.50
C PRO A 73 -0.47 10.95 -5.07
N PRO A 74 0.32 11.57 -4.17
CA PRO A 74 0.16 12.98 -3.81
C PRO A 74 0.18 13.89 -5.04
N SER A 75 -0.62 14.95 -5.01
CA SER A 75 -0.54 15.98 -6.05
C SER A 75 0.69 16.86 -5.82
N SER A 76 1.39 17.19 -6.91
CA SER A 76 2.46 18.20 -6.92
C SER A 76 1.95 19.59 -7.33
N GLY A 77 0.66 19.71 -7.66
CA GLY A 77 0.03 20.97 -8.06
C GLY A 77 -0.36 21.84 -6.87
N PRO A 78 -0.72 23.11 -7.11
CA PRO A 78 -1.25 23.97 -6.07
C PRO A 78 -2.57 23.40 -5.51
N LEU A 79 -2.79 23.58 -4.20
CA LEU A 79 -4.03 23.22 -3.52
C LEU A 79 -5.22 23.95 -4.17
N THR A 80 -6.28 23.21 -4.46
CA THR A 80 -7.52 23.72 -5.06
C THR A 80 -8.66 23.61 -4.03
N LEU A 81 -8.82 24.66 -3.24
CA LEU A 81 -9.83 24.72 -2.19
C LEU A 81 -11.02 25.54 -2.68
N ALA A 82 -12.22 24.95 -2.66
CA ALA A 82 -13.43 25.58 -3.22
C ALA A 82 -14.29 26.25 -2.13
N ASN A 83 -14.16 25.80 -0.89
CA ASN A 83 -15.01 26.16 0.24
C ASN A 83 -14.19 26.46 1.51
N TYR A 84 -12.93 26.88 1.39
CA TYR A 84 -12.07 27.08 2.55
C TYR A 84 -12.54 28.30 3.34
N LYS A 85 -13.44 28.02 4.27
CA LYS A 85 -13.67 28.82 5.47
C LYS A 85 -13.08 28.01 6.60
N PRO A 86 -12.30 28.62 7.53
CA PRO A 86 -12.02 27.98 8.80
C PRO A 86 -13.34 27.45 9.32
N TYR A 87 -13.44 26.15 9.53
CA TYR A 87 -14.66 25.56 10.06
C TYR A 87 -14.83 26.13 11.47
N ASP A 88 -15.68 27.15 11.58
CA ASP A 88 -15.82 27.96 12.80
C ASP A 88 -16.74 27.26 13.79
N GLU A 89 -16.32 26.05 14.16
CA GLU A 89 -16.89 25.30 15.25
C GLU A 89 -15.86 25.16 16.36
N LYS A 90 -16.32 25.42 17.58
CA LYS A 90 -15.50 25.37 18.79
C LYS A 90 -14.70 24.07 18.90
N VAL A 91 -15.32 22.94 18.58
CA VAL A 91 -14.69 21.61 18.67
C VAL A 91 -13.55 21.45 17.67
N PHE A 92 -13.75 21.91 16.44
CA PHE A 92 -12.70 21.86 15.41
C PHE A 92 -11.50 22.72 15.79
N ASN A 93 -11.75 23.96 16.20
CA ASN A 93 -10.69 24.89 16.62
C ASN A 93 -9.92 24.35 17.83
N GLN A 94 -10.60 23.77 18.82
CA GLN A 94 -9.96 23.11 19.97
C GLN A 94 -9.10 21.92 19.55
N THR A 95 -9.58 21.09 18.62
CA THR A 95 -8.84 19.94 18.09
C THR A 95 -7.59 20.39 17.35
N GLN A 96 -7.72 21.40 16.48
CA GLN A 96 -6.61 21.97 15.74
C GLN A 96 -5.54 22.55 16.68
N GLN A 97 -5.96 23.29 17.71
CA GLN A 97 -5.06 23.84 18.71
C GLN A 97 -4.35 22.74 19.50
N TYR A 98 -5.07 21.71 19.94
CA TYR A 98 -4.46 20.57 20.64
C TYR A 98 -3.39 19.88 19.80
N ILE A 99 -3.65 19.64 18.50
CA ILE A 99 -2.68 19.05 17.58
C ILE A 99 -1.44 19.94 17.49
N TYR A 100 -1.61 21.26 17.37
CA TYR A 100 -0.47 22.18 17.33
C TYR A 100 0.31 22.21 18.65
N ASP A 101 -0.34 22.21 19.79
CA ASP A 101 0.35 22.22 21.09
C ASP A 101 1.10 20.91 21.33
N TYR A 102 0.53 19.78 20.90
CA TYR A 102 1.13 18.47 21.03
C TYR A 102 2.35 18.29 20.12
N PHE A 103 2.22 18.65 18.83
CA PHE A 103 3.30 18.48 17.85
C PHE A 103 4.26 19.67 17.76
N LYS A 104 3.89 20.83 18.32
CA LYS A 104 4.67 22.08 18.30
C LYS A 104 5.15 22.40 16.89
N ASP A 105 6.45 22.68 16.73
CA ASP A 105 7.10 22.97 15.44
C ASP A 105 7.53 21.72 14.66
N LYS A 106 6.96 20.54 14.95
CA LYS A 106 7.28 19.34 14.19
C LYS A 106 6.85 19.53 12.73
N ARG A 107 7.82 19.43 11.84
CA ARG A 107 7.64 19.53 10.39
C ARG A 107 7.82 18.17 9.73
N ASN A 108 7.34 18.07 8.49
CA ASN A 108 7.54 16.90 7.63
C ASN A 108 7.05 15.58 8.25
N GLY A 109 5.98 15.65 9.05
CA GLY A 109 5.34 14.46 9.62
C GLY A 109 4.47 13.70 8.62
N ARG A 110 3.87 12.61 9.10
CA ARG A 110 2.91 11.80 8.35
C ARG A 110 1.61 11.65 9.11
N PHE A 111 0.48 11.79 8.42
CA PHE A 111 -0.85 11.49 8.96
C PHE A 111 -1.57 10.39 8.15
N LEU A 112 -2.62 9.84 8.75
CA LEU A 112 -3.56 8.92 8.13
C LEU A 112 -4.98 9.35 8.53
N VAL A 113 -5.84 9.63 7.55
CA VAL A 113 -7.24 10.03 7.79
C VAL A 113 -8.17 8.95 7.28
N LEU A 114 -9.07 8.47 8.15
CA LEU A 114 -10.14 7.55 7.80
C LEU A 114 -11.44 8.33 7.64
N GLY A 115 -12.07 8.25 6.46
CA GLY A 115 -13.24 9.07 6.15
C GLY A 115 -12.82 10.51 5.83
N ALA A 116 -11.93 10.67 4.87
CA ALA A 116 -11.41 11.98 4.48
C ALA A 116 -12.46 12.91 3.82
N GLY A 117 -13.65 12.38 3.49
CA GLY A 117 -14.75 13.16 2.98
C GLY A 117 -14.42 13.85 1.66
N ASP A 118 -14.74 15.13 1.56
CA ASP A 118 -14.41 15.94 0.37
C ASP A 118 -12.97 16.46 0.36
N GLY A 119 -12.17 16.12 1.37
CA GLY A 119 -10.77 16.54 1.50
C GLY A 119 -10.58 18.01 1.84
N GLU A 120 -11.59 18.68 2.37
CA GLU A 120 -11.51 20.10 2.70
C GLU A 120 -12.33 20.47 3.94
N TYR A 121 -13.60 20.06 3.98
CA TYR A 121 -14.50 20.39 5.08
C TYR A 121 -14.08 19.67 6.37
N ALA A 122 -13.91 20.46 7.45
CA ALA A 122 -13.56 19.97 8.78
C ALA A 122 -12.30 19.06 8.84
N ASP A 123 -11.35 19.22 7.91
CA ASP A 123 -10.11 18.43 7.89
C ASP A 123 -8.95 19.15 8.58
N VAL A 124 -8.62 18.70 9.79
CA VAL A 124 -7.51 19.23 10.60
C VAL A 124 -6.12 18.97 10.02
N THR A 125 -5.99 17.97 9.14
CA THR A 125 -4.70 17.62 8.52
C THR A 125 -4.33 18.58 7.39
N LEU A 126 -5.30 19.29 6.81
CA LEU A 126 -5.06 20.29 5.78
C LEU A 126 -4.10 21.39 6.27
N GLU A 127 -4.27 21.83 7.51
CA GLU A 127 -3.38 22.86 8.06
C GLU A 127 -1.97 22.32 8.40
N LEU A 128 -1.84 21.03 8.76
CA LEU A 128 -0.54 20.38 8.93
C LEU A 128 0.22 20.30 7.60
N GLU A 129 -0.48 19.98 6.51
CA GLU A 129 0.11 20.03 5.16
C GLU A 129 0.59 21.44 4.82
N ARG A 130 -0.31 22.43 4.95
CA ARG A 130 -0.05 23.82 4.53
C ARG A 130 1.04 24.51 5.34
N ARG A 131 1.05 24.33 6.67
CA ARG A 131 1.94 25.10 7.55
C ARG A 131 3.20 24.36 7.95
N GLN A 132 3.12 23.04 8.07
CA GLN A 132 4.19 22.21 8.63
C GLN A 132 4.81 21.26 7.61
N GLY A 133 4.33 21.24 6.37
CA GLY A 133 4.87 20.39 5.31
C GLY A 133 4.61 18.90 5.56
N TRP A 134 3.60 18.57 6.36
CA TRP A 134 3.23 17.18 6.56
C TRP A 134 2.68 16.59 5.26
N THR A 135 2.82 15.28 5.13
CA THR A 135 2.19 14.49 4.06
C THR A 135 1.37 13.39 4.71
N GLY A 136 0.66 12.58 3.94
CA GLY A 136 -0.06 11.48 4.54
C GLY A 136 -0.87 10.67 3.55
N MET A 137 -1.86 9.98 4.08
CA MET A 137 -2.84 9.23 3.30
C MET A 137 -4.26 9.58 3.74
N LEU A 138 -5.11 9.84 2.75
CA LEU A 138 -6.52 10.17 2.89
C LEU A 138 -7.35 8.99 2.37
N ILE A 139 -8.12 8.36 3.25
CA ILE A 139 -8.96 7.21 2.94
C ILE A 139 -10.41 7.65 2.81
N GLU A 140 -10.99 7.47 1.62
CA GLU A 140 -12.41 7.78 1.39
C GLU A 140 -13.06 6.74 0.45
N PRO A 141 -13.96 5.88 0.95
CA PRO A 141 -14.61 4.85 0.16
C PRO A 141 -15.77 5.35 -0.71
N LEU A 142 -16.48 6.42 -0.33
CA LEU A 142 -17.66 6.87 -1.06
C LEU A 142 -17.25 7.51 -2.39
N PRO A 143 -17.68 6.99 -3.56
CA PRO A 143 -17.23 7.47 -4.86
C PRO A 143 -17.47 8.96 -5.09
N GLN A 144 -18.61 9.49 -4.61
CA GLN A 144 -18.96 10.90 -4.75
C GLN A 144 -18.02 11.81 -3.95
N LEU A 145 -17.65 11.44 -2.73
CA LEU A 145 -16.74 12.20 -1.88
C LEU A 145 -15.31 12.06 -2.37
N ASN A 146 -14.90 10.84 -2.71
CA ASN A 146 -13.58 10.57 -3.26
C ASN A 146 -13.33 11.37 -4.55
N LYS A 147 -14.34 11.54 -5.41
CA LYS A 147 -14.27 12.40 -6.59
C LYS A 147 -13.98 13.86 -6.23
N LEU A 148 -14.63 14.40 -5.19
CA LEU A 148 -14.38 15.78 -4.72
C LEU A 148 -13.00 15.91 -4.08
N LEU A 149 -12.61 14.95 -3.24
CA LEU A 149 -11.30 14.87 -2.61
C LEU A 149 -10.16 14.90 -3.65
N ARG A 150 -10.29 14.14 -4.74
CA ARG A 150 -9.30 14.11 -5.83
C ARG A 150 -9.11 15.46 -6.53
N GLN A 151 -10.10 16.35 -6.47
CA GLN A 151 -10.02 17.67 -7.09
C GLN A 151 -9.27 18.69 -6.23
N LYS A 152 -8.99 18.37 -4.95
CA LYS A 152 -8.38 19.31 -4.00
C LYS A 152 -6.86 19.49 -4.17
N ASN A 153 -6.21 18.64 -4.94
CA ASN A 153 -4.74 18.61 -5.08
C ASN A 153 -4.00 18.53 -3.73
N ARG A 154 -4.50 17.72 -2.80
CA ARG A 154 -3.81 17.48 -1.52
C ARG A 154 -2.42 16.88 -1.74
N ASN A 155 -1.48 17.25 -0.87
CA ASN A 155 -0.14 16.67 -0.84
C ASN A 155 -0.15 15.38 0.01
N ALA A 156 -1.08 14.48 -0.33
CA ALA A 156 -1.33 13.24 0.36
C ALA A 156 -1.75 12.16 -0.63
N GLU A 157 -1.38 10.91 -0.35
CA GLU A 157 -1.87 9.74 -1.07
C GLU A 157 -3.38 9.61 -0.87
N ILE A 158 -4.14 9.32 -1.93
CA ILE A 158 -5.59 9.12 -1.81
C ILE A 158 -5.90 7.65 -2.05
N PHE A 159 -6.49 7.00 -1.04
CA PHE A 159 -6.95 5.62 -1.14
C PHE A 159 -8.48 5.56 -1.26
N THR A 160 -8.96 4.89 -2.31
CA THR A 160 -10.40 4.64 -2.50
C THR A 160 -10.76 3.28 -1.92
N GLY A 161 -11.15 3.23 -0.66
CA GLY A 161 -11.56 2.00 0.00
C GLY A 161 -11.83 2.20 1.49
N CYS A 162 -12.19 1.11 2.16
CA CYS A 162 -12.39 1.09 3.61
C CYS A 162 -11.20 0.43 4.32
N VAL A 163 -11.07 0.68 5.62
CA VAL A 163 -10.19 -0.10 6.50
C VAL A 163 -11.00 -1.25 7.09
N SER A 164 -10.51 -2.47 6.94
CA SER A 164 -11.12 -3.67 7.50
C SER A 164 -10.72 -3.84 8.97
N PRO A 165 -11.64 -4.25 9.87
CA PRO A 165 -11.28 -4.68 11.22
C PRO A 165 -10.63 -6.08 11.24
N TYR A 166 -10.62 -6.79 10.10
CA TYR A 166 -10.05 -8.13 9.97
C TYR A 166 -8.62 -8.10 9.43
N THR A 167 -7.87 -9.17 9.69
CA THR A 167 -6.51 -9.39 9.18
C THR A 167 -6.45 -9.79 7.70
N TYR A 168 -7.56 -9.63 6.98
CA TYR A 168 -7.70 -9.93 5.56
C TYR A 168 -8.64 -8.90 4.88
N PRO A 169 -8.46 -8.64 3.58
CA PRO A 169 -9.34 -7.78 2.81
C PRO A 169 -10.74 -8.36 2.74
N THR A 170 -11.74 -7.52 2.92
CA THR A 170 -13.15 -7.88 2.81
C THR A 170 -13.84 -6.92 1.86
N GLN A 171 -14.65 -7.44 0.95
CA GLN A 171 -15.54 -6.61 0.16
C GLN A 171 -16.77 -6.28 1.01
N VAL A 172 -17.13 -5.01 1.10
CA VAL A 172 -18.32 -4.56 1.81
C VAL A 172 -19.18 -3.73 0.87
N HIS A 173 -20.49 -3.83 1.02
CA HIS A 173 -21.45 -2.96 0.35
C HIS A 173 -21.80 -1.82 1.30
N CYS A 174 -21.33 -0.61 0.97
CA CYS A 174 -21.61 0.58 1.76
C CYS A 174 -22.82 1.30 1.18
N VAL A 175 -23.87 1.47 2.00
CA VAL A 175 -25.07 2.25 1.66
C VAL A 175 -25.01 3.56 2.43
N SER A 176 -25.13 4.68 1.71
CA SER A 176 -25.40 5.98 2.32
C SER A 176 -26.88 6.28 2.06
N PRO A 177 -27.75 6.33 3.08
CA PRO A 177 -29.05 6.95 2.91
C PRO A 177 -28.77 8.41 2.54
N TYR A 178 -29.20 8.84 1.36
CA TYR A 178 -28.89 10.16 0.84
C TYR A 178 -29.53 11.24 1.72
N THR A 179 -28.75 11.80 2.64
CA THR A 179 -28.80 13.17 3.18
C THR A 179 -27.77 13.25 4.30
N TYR A 180 -26.85 14.21 4.22
CA TYR A 180 -25.99 14.56 5.35
C TYR A 180 -26.87 14.86 6.60
N PRO A 181 -26.48 14.45 7.82
CA PRO A 181 -25.30 13.69 8.23
C PRO A 181 -25.73 12.33 8.81
N THR A 182 -25.69 11.24 8.04
CA THR A 182 -25.97 9.91 8.59
C THR A 182 -24.89 8.90 8.22
N GLN A 183 -24.70 7.95 9.14
CA GLN A 183 -23.66 6.93 9.13
C GLN A 183 -23.68 6.14 7.82
N VAL A 184 -22.50 5.93 7.24
CA VAL A 184 -22.32 4.98 6.13
C VAL A 184 -22.46 3.57 6.72
N HIS A 185 -23.52 2.86 6.32
CA HIS A 185 -23.71 1.48 6.73
C HIS A 185 -22.99 0.57 5.73
N CYS A 186 -21.85 0.02 6.13
CA CYS A 186 -21.13 -0.97 5.36
C CYS A 186 -21.47 -2.36 5.87
N VAL A 187 -22.13 -3.16 5.03
CA VAL A 187 -22.44 -4.56 5.32
C VAL A 187 -21.54 -5.47 4.48
N SER A 188 -20.94 -6.47 5.11
CA SER A 188 -20.32 -7.57 4.37
C SER A 188 -21.42 -8.32 3.63
N PRO A 189 -21.25 -8.65 2.33
CA PRO A 189 -22.17 -9.52 1.61
C PRO A 189 -22.14 -10.96 2.17
N TYR A 190 -21.14 -11.29 2.98
CA TYR A 190 -21.01 -12.57 3.66
C TYR A 190 -21.41 -12.43 5.13
N THR A 191 -22.48 -13.11 5.53
CA THR A 191 -22.78 -13.38 6.94
C THR A 191 -21.84 -14.49 7.41
N TYR A 192 -20.89 -14.16 8.28
CA TYR A 192 -20.11 -15.18 8.98
C TYR A 192 -21.04 -15.87 9.99
N PRO A 193 -21.16 -17.21 9.99
CA PRO A 193 -21.90 -17.90 11.04
C PRO A 193 -21.22 -17.61 12.38
N THR A 194 -22.00 -17.16 13.35
CA THR A 194 -21.60 -16.95 14.75
C THR A 194 -21.18 -18.25 15.42
#